data_AF-A0A5B9CQ97-F1
#
_entry.id   AF-A0A5B9CQ97-F1
#
_cell.length_a   1.000
_cell.length_b   1.000
_cell.length_c   1.000
_cell.angle_alpha   90.00
_cell.angle_beta   90.00
_cell.angle_gamma   90.00
#
_symmetry.space_group_name_H-M   'P 1'
#
loop_
_entity.id
_entity.type
_entity.pdbx_description
1 polymer ?
#
loop_
_entity_poly.entity_id
_entity_poly.type
_entity_poly.pdbx_seq_one_letter_code
_entity_poly.pdbx_strand_id
1 'polypeptide(L)'
;TVLAKLYIELLNLPKDGKDALKLLNFRTPTGSQGNVGDFSMIAYFVLKSRCINQGQLTIQQVNDLLDSVSNNNAAKRKDLVKKSLLQLITQSSALEQKWLIRMIIKDLKLGVSQQTLFSVFHPDAAELHSVTTDLEKVCRQLHNPSVSLSDASISLFSAFKPMLASIASVRQIEKQMNN
;
A
#
# COMPACT_ATOMS: atom_id res chain seq x y z
N THR A 1 10.81 8.27 12.09
CA THR A 1 9.59 7.44 11.92
C THR A 1 9.80 6.04 12.50
N VAL A 2 8.73 5.29 12.83
CA VAL A 2 8.81 3.97 13.51
C VAL A 2 9.62 2.95 12.69
N LEU A 3 9.35 2.84 11.38
CA LEU A 3 10.08 1.93 10.48
C LEU A 3 11.58 2.25 10.42
N ALA A 4 11.96 3.52 10.31
CA ALA A 4 13.37 3.93 10.30
C ALA A 4 14.11 3.50 11.58
N LYS A 5 13.49 3.71 12.75
CA LYS A 5 14.05 3.28 14.04
C LYS A 5 14.18 1.76 14.12
N LEU A 6 13.19 1.03 13.60
CA LEU A 6 13.23 -0.44 13.57
C LEU A 6 14.37 -0.96 12.70
N TYR A 7 14.55 -0.39 11.50
CA TYR A 7 15.65 -0.76 10.62
C TYR A 7 17.02 -0.46 11.21
N ILE A 8 17.18 0.70 11.87
CA ILE A 8 18.42 1.07 12.56
C ILE A 8 18.76 0.05 13.65
N GLU A 9 17.76 -0.33 14.45
CA GLU A 9 17.94 -1.30 15.52
C GLU A 9 18.26 -2.70 14.99
N LEU A 10 17.48 -3.18 14.02
CA LEU A 10 17.60 -4.53 13.45
C LEU A 10 18.92 -4.75 12.72
N LEU A 11 19.35 -3.75 11.94
CA LEU A 11 20.61 -3.80 11.20
C LEU A 11 21.81 -3.37 12.05
N ASN A 12 21.59 -3.05 13.33
CA ASN A 12 22.59 -2.49 14.23
C ASN A 12 23.39 -1.34 13.61
N LEU A 13 22.69 -0.41 12.95
CA LEU A 13 23.34 0.74 12.32
C LEU A 13 23.84 1.70 13.41
N PRO A 14 25.06 2.27 13.27
CA PRO A 14 25.50 3.35 14.15
C PRO A 14 24.48 4.49 14.12
N LYS A 15 23.98 4.90 15.28
CA LYS A 15 22.87 5.89 15.39
C LYS A 15 23.19 7.22 14.69
N ASP A 16 24.46 7.62 14.74
CA ASP A 16 24.98 8.84 14.10
C ASP A 16 25.63 8.55 12.73
N GLY A 17 25.52 7.32 12.24
CA GLY A 17 26.04 6.88 10.95
C GLY A 17 25.23 7.44 9.78
N LYS A 18 25.89 7.57 8.62
CA LYS A 18 25.29 8.11 7.38
C LYS A 18 23.97 7.42 7.00
N ASP A 19 23.91 6.08 7.11
CA ASP A 19 22.72 5.31 6.73
C ASP A 19 21.56 5.48 7.72
N ALA A 20 21.85 5.54 9.02
CA ALA A 20 20.83 5.81 10.05
C ALA A 20 20.23 7.21 9.88
N LEU A 21 21.09 8.21 9.67
CA LEU A 21 20.66 9.59 9.42
C LEU A 21 19.83 9.70 8.12
N LYS A 22 20.21 8.99 7.05
CA LYS A 22 19.41 8.93 5.80
C LYS A 22 18.03 8.34 6.03
N LEU A 23 17.91 7.25 6.81
CA LEU A 23 16.62 6.64 7.12
C LEU A 23 15.73 7.55 7.98
N LEU A 24 16.31 8.24 8.97
CA LEU A 24 15.58 9.15 9.85
C LEU A 24 15.14 10.43 9.14
N ASN A 25 16.02 10.98 8.29
CA ASN A 25 15.85 12.26 7.61
C ASN A 25 15.55 12.08 6.11
N PHE A 26 14.79 11.06 5.75
CA PHE A 26 14.51 10.68 4.35
C PHE A 26 13.79 11.76 3.52
N ARG A 27 13.22 12.77 4.18
CA ARG A 27 12.56 13.93 3.56
C ARG A 27 13.51 15.11 3.34
N THR A 28 14.68 15.11 3.96
CA THR A 28 15.66 16.19 3.81
C THR A 28 16.38 16.04 2.47
N PRO A 29 16.47 17.10 1.66
CA PRO A 29 17.21 17.05 0.40
C PRO A 29 18.70 16.83 0.68
N THR A 30 19.21 15.64 0.34
CA THR A 30 20.66 15.45 0.21
C THR A 30 21.00 15.80 -1.23
N GLY A 31 21.93 16.74 -1.46
CA GLY A 31 22.22 17.39 -2.75
C GLY A 31 22.68 16.50 -3.93
N SER A 32 22.39 15.20 -3.90
CA SER A 32 22.59 14.25 -4.99
C SER A 32 21.41 13.26 -5.06
N GLN A 33 20.71 13.32 -6.19
CA GLN A 33 19.77 12.33 -6.76
C GLN A 33 18.32 12.22 -6.21
N GLY A 34 17.40 12.08 -7.16
CA GLY A 34 15.94 12.25 -7.05
C GLY A 34 15.16 11.16 -6.30
N ASN A 35 15.68 10.68 -5.18
CA ASN A 35 14.97 9.76 -4.26
C ASN A 35 14.50 10.46 -2.97
N VAL A 36 14.64 11.80 -2.89
CA VAL A 36 14.21 12.59 -1.74
C VAL A 36 12.70 12.39 -1.51
N GLY A 37 12.33 11.98 -0.30
CA GLY A 37 10.95 11.71 0.06
C GLY A 37 10.43 10.29 -0.24
N ASP A 38 11.15 9.46 -1.00
CA ASP A 38 10.82 8.03 -1.16
C ASP A 38 11.59 7.19 -0.13
N PHE A 39 10.97 6.99 1.04
CA PHE A 39 11.53 6.16 2.11
C PHE A 39 11.83 4.73 1.66
N SER A 40 11.00 4.13 0.78
CA SER A 40 11.18 2.75 0.34
C SER A 40 12.45 2.56 -0.49
N MET A 41 12.74 3.51 -1.38
CA MET A 41 13.97 3.50 -2.18
C MET A 41 15.21 3.75 -1.32
N ILE A 42 15.13 4.69 -0.38
CA ILE A 42 16.24 4.96 0.56
C ILE A 42 16.53 3.71 1.39
N ALA A 43 15.49 3.06 1.94
CA ALA A 43 15.64 1.81 2.68
C ALA A 43 16.25 0.71 1.82
N TYR A 44 15.79 0.54 0.58
CA TYR A 44 16.34 -0.45 -0.35
C TYR A 44 17.86 -0.30 -0.55
N PHE A 45 18.36 0.92 -0.77
CA PHE A 45 19.79 1.14 -0.95
C PHE A 45 20.62 0.86 0.31
N VAL A 46 20.05 1.10 1.50
CA VAL A 46 20.67 0.72 2.78
C VAL A 46 20.66 -0.81 2.96
N LEU A 47 19.59 -1.48 2.52
CA LEU A 47 19.39 -2.92 2.70
C LEU A 47 20.14 -3.79 1.68
N LYS A 48 20.38 -3.28 0.46
CA LYS A 48 20.89 -4.05 -0.68
C LYS A 48 22.18 -4.83 -0.38
N SER A 49 23.07 -4.29 0.44
CA SER A 49 24.33 -4.95 0.82
C SER A 49 24.27 -5.76 2.12
N ARG A 50 23.11 -5.79 2.80
CA ARG A 50 22.95 -6.30 4.17
C ARG A 50 21.90 -7.41 4.31
N CYS A 51 21.10 -7.66 3.28
CA CYS A 51 20.02 -8.65 3.32
C CYS A 51 20.36 -9.92 2.52
N ILE A 52 19.62 -10.99 2.82
CA ILE A 52 19.62 -12.24 2.06
C ILE A 52 19.23 -12.01 0.60
N ASN A 53 19.72 -12.87 -0.29
CA ASN A 53 19.50 -12.75 -1.73
C ASN A 53 18.06 -13.06 -2.16
N GLN A 54 17.34 -13.90 -1.41
CA GLN A 54 15.98 -14.36 -1.74
C GLN A 54 15.13 -14.48 -0.47
N GLY A 55 13.89 -14.00 -0.52
CA GLY A 55 12.93 -14.18 0.57
C GLY A 55 12.39 -15.60 0.66
N GLN A 56 11.75 -15.89 1.79
CA GLN A 56 11.21 -17.22 2.12
C GLN A 56 9.69 -17.21 2.32
N LEU A 57 9.07 -16.03 2.28
CA LEU A 57 7.65 -15.85 2.58
C LEU A 57 6.78 -16.00 1.33
N THR A 58 5.71 -16.75 1.46
CA THR A 58 4.59 -16.77 0.50
C THR A 58 3.72 -15.52 0.65
N ILE A 59 2.89 -15.21 -0.36
CA ILE A 59 1.91 -14.10 -0.30
C ILE A 59 0.97 -14.26 0.90
N GLN A 60 0.53 -15.49 1.19
CA GLN A 60 -0.34 -15.76 2.35
C GLN A 60 0.37 -15.37 3.66
N GLN A 61 1.60 -15.83 3.87
CA GLN A 61 2.36 -15.53 5.08
C GLN A 61 2.66 -14.03 5.24
N VAL A 62 2.88 -13.31 4.13
CA VAL A 62 2.99 -11.85 4.17
C VAL A 62 1.69 -11.22 4.67
N ASN A 63 0.53 -11.65 4.14
CA ASN A 63 -0.76 -11.15 4.62
C ASN A 63 -1.01 -11.50 6.10
N ASP A 64 -0.74 -12.74 6.52
CA ASP A 64 -0.90 -13.16 7.92
C ASP A 64 -0.06 -12.30 8.88
N LEU A 65 1.16 -11.95 8.49
CA LEU A 65 2.04 -11.07 9.27
C LEU A 65 1.55 -9.61 9.27
N LEU A 66 1.02 -9.12 8.16
CA LEU A 66 0.40 -7.78 8.09
C LEU A 66 -0.88 -7.70 8.94
N ASP A 67 -1.68 -8.77 8.96
CA ASP A 67 -2.84 -8.91 9.84
C ASP A 67 -2.40 -8.90 11.30
N SER A 68 -1.35 -9.64 11.65
CA SER A 68 -0.76 -9.60 12.99
C SER A 68 -0.29 -8.19 13.37
N VAL A 69 0.34 -7.45 12.46
CA VAL A 69 0.73 -6.05 12.68
C VAL A 69 -0.50 -5.18 12.95
N SER A 70 -1.54 -5.29 12.12
CA SER A 70 -2.76 -4.50 12.25
C SER A 70 -3.50 -4.80 13.56
N ASN A 71 -3.74 -6.08 13.86
CA ASN A 71 -4.45 -6.54 15.06
C ASN A 71 -3.69 -6.17 16.34
N ASN A 72 -2.37 -6.34 16.38
CA ASN A 72 -1.58 -5.98 17.54
C ASN A 72 -1.47 -4.46 17.73
N ASN A 73 -1.45 -3.68 16.65
CA ASN A 73 -1.53 -2.23 16.73
C ASN A 73 -2.87 -1.77 17.30
N ALA A 74 -3.99 -2.35 16.85
CA ALA A 74 -5.32 -2.09 17.41
C ALA A 74 -5.40 -2.43 18.91
N ALA A 75 -4.76 -3.53 19.32
CA ALA A 75 -4.62 -3.95 20.72
C ALA A 75 -3.55 -3.17 21.51
N LYS A 76 -2.89 -2.17 20.92
CA LYS A 76 -1.81 -1.36 21.53
C LYS A 76 -0.59 -2.16 22.02
N ARG A 77 -0.34 -3.35 21.46
CA ARG A 77 0.79 -4.24 21.81
C ARG A 77 2.01 -3.98 20.90
N LYS A 78 2.76 -2.93 21.22
CA LYS A 78 3.89 -2.42 20.40
C LYS A 78 5.02 -3.44 20.22
N ASP A 79 5.27 -4.24 21.24
CA ASP A 79 6.23 -5.34 21.25
C ASP A 79 5.88 -6.42 20.21
N LEU A 80 4.61 -6.81 20.11
CA LEU A 80 4.15 -7.80 19.12
C LEU A 80 4.10 -7.25 17.69
N VAL A 81 3.79 -5.96 17.54
CA VAL A 81 3.95 -5.27 16.24
C VAL A 81 5.41 -5.34 15.79
N LYS A 82 6.34 -5.01 16.70
CA LYS A 82 7.78 -5.07 16.42
C LYS A 82 8.22 -6.49 16.05
N LYS A 83 7.74 -7.50 16.76
CA LYS A 83 8.02 -8.93 16.48
C LYS A 83 7.53 -9.34 15.09
N SER A 84 6.33 -8.95 14.71
CA SER A 84 5.75 -9.28 13.39
C SER A 84 6.49 -8.58 12.25
N LEU A 85 6.83 -7.29 12.42
CA LEU A 85 7.67 -6.56 11.46
C LEU A 85 9.08 -7.14 11.35
N LEU A 86 9.67 -7.59 12.47
CA LEU A 86 10.96 -8.25 12.47
C LEU A 86 10.93 -9.54 11.62
N GLN A 87 9.88 -10.35 11.74
CA GLN A 87 9.72 -11.55 10.92
C GLN A 87 9.60 -11.23 9.42
N LEU A 88 8.86 -10.18 9.06
CA LEU A 88 8.79 -9.71 7.66
C LEU A 88 10.16 -9.30 7.14
N ILE A 89 10.93 -8.56 7.95
CA ILE A 89 12.25 -8.03 7.53
C ILE A 89 13.29 -9.15 7.42
N THR A 90 13.36 -10.07 8.40
CA THR A 90 14.41 -11.10 8.41
C THR A 90 14.21 -12.20 7.38
N GLN A 91 12.97 -12.40 6.90
CA GLN A 91 12.63 -13.45 5.93
C GLN A 91 12.39 -12.92 4.50
N SER A 92 12.70 -11.64 4.27
CA SER A 92 12.54 -11.00 2.95
C SER A 92 13.86 -10.42 2.46
N SER A 93 14.12 -10.53 1.16
CA SER A 93 15.21 -9.84 0.47
C SER A 93 15.04 -8.32 0.51
N ALA A 94 16.12 -7.58 0.20
CA ALA A 94 16.06 -6.12 0.13
C ALA A 94 14.99 -5.61 -0.86
N LEU A 95 14.82 -6.30 -2.00
CA LEU A 95 13.84 -5.92 -3.02
C LEU A 95 12.41 -6.14 -2.53
N GLU A 96 12.13 -7.28 -1.89
CA GLU A 96 10.81 -7.55 -1.29
C GLU A 96 10.50 -6.55 -0.19
N GLN A 97 11.47 -6.23 0.68
CA GLN A 97 11.29 -5.22 1.72
C GLN A 97 10.97 -3.83 1.17
N LYS A 98 11.56 -3.43 0.03
CA LYS A 98 11.17 -2.19 -0.67
C LYS A 98 9.66 -2.16 -0.94
N TRP A 99 9.11 -3.26 -1.45
CA TRP A 99 7.69 -3.38 -1.78
C TRP A 99 6.83 -3.52 -0.53
N LEU A 100 7.26 -4.27 0.49
CA LEU A 100 6.58 -4.37 1.77
C LEU A 100 6.42 -3.00 2.43
N ILE A 101 7.46 -2.17 2.43
CA ILE A 101 7.38 -0.79 2.93
C ILE A 101 6.30 -0.01 2.19
N ARG A 102 6.23 -0.13 0.86
CA ARG A 102 5.21 0.54 0.05
C ARG A 102 3.79 0.03 0.33
N MET A 103 3.62 -1.28 0.57
CA MET A 103 2.35 -1.89 0.98
C MET A 103 1.91 -1.38 2.36
N ILE A 104 2.83 -1.31 3.33
CA ILE A 104 2.55 -0.79 4.69
C ILE A 104 2.16 0.68 4.65
N ILE A 105 2.83 1.49 3.81
CA ILE A 105 2.52 2.92 3.62
C ILE A 105 1.25 3.12 2.78
N LYS A 106 0.80 2.08 2.05
CA LYS A 106 -0.31 2.10 1.09
C LYS A 106 -0.09 3.08 -0.08
N ASP A 107 1.17 3.20 -0.52
CA ASP A 107 1.56 3.95 -1.73
C ASP A 107 2.60 3.16 -2.52
N LEU A 108 2.14 2.45 -3.56
CA LEU A 108 2.97 1.56 -4.38
C LEU A 108 3.79 2.28 -5.46
N LYS A 109 3.42 3.51 -5.84
CA LYS A 109 4.05 4.28 -6.92
C LYS A 109 4.26 3.47 -8.22
N LEU A 110 3.21 2.78 -8.68
CA LEU A 110 3.27 1.94 -9.89
C LEU A 110 3.24 2.74 -11.20
N GLY A 111 2.85 4.01 -11.16
CA GLY A 111 2.67 4.83 -12.37
C GLY A 111 1.40 4.52 -13.16
N VAL A 112 0.53 3.64 -12.63
CA VAL A 112 -0.77 3.30 -13.20
C VAL A 112 -1.88 3.55 -12.19
N SER A 113 -3.08 3.87 -12.68
CA SER A 113 -4.24 4.15 -11.84
C SER A 113 -4.90 2.85 -11.35
N GLN A 114 -5.64 2.94 -10.24
CA GLN A 114 -6.50 1.84 -9.78
C GLN A 114 -7.53 1.44 -10.85
N GLN A 115 -8.08 2.41 -11.58
CA GLN A 115 -9.03 2.15 -12.66
C GLN A 115 -8.43 1.26 -13.75
N THR A 116 -7.17 1.53 -14.12
CA THR A 116 -6.43 0.73 -15.11
C THR A 116 -6.22 -0.70 -14.62
N LEU A 117 -5.87 -0.88 -13.33
CA LEU A 117 -5.71 -2.21 -12.75
C LEU A 117 -7.04 -2.99 -12.75
N PHE A 118 -8.15 -2.35 -12.40
CA PHE A 118 -9.46 -2.97 -12.46
C PHE A 118 -9.85 -3.37 -13.89
N SER A 119 -9.65 -2.49 -14.88
CA SER A 119 -9.98 -2.83 -16.28
C SER A 119 -9.16 -4.01 -16.83
N VAL A 120 -7.92 -4.19 -16.34
CA VAL A 120 -7.08 -5.34 -16.71
C VAL A 120 -7.54 -6.62 -16.01
N PHE A 121 -8.02 -6.50 -14.76
CA PHE A 121 -8.53 -7.64 -13.99
C PHE A 121 -9.86 -8.15 -14.54
N HIS A 122 -10.85 -7.27 -14.69
CA HIS A 122 -12.18 -7.59 -15.21
C HIS A 122 -12.92 -6.31 -15.64
N PRO A 123 -13.65 -6.26 -16.77
CA PRO A 123 -14.42 -5.08 -17.20
C PRO A 123 -15.32 -4.49 -16.11
N ASP A 124 -16.06 -5.35 -15.40
CA ASP A 124 -17.02 -4.96 -14.35
C ASP A 124 -16.38 -4.65 -12.97
N ALA A 125 -15.05 -4.82 -12.80
CA ALA A 125 -14.43 -4.72 -11.48
C ALA A 125 -14.55 -3.34 -10.83
N ALA A 126 -14.42 -2.27 -11.64
CA ALA A 126 -14.54 -0.91 -11.15
C ALA A 126 -15.96 -0.60 -10.68
N GLU A 127 -16.96 -1.09 -11.40
CA GLU A 127 -18.38 -0.91 -11.09
C GLU A 127 -18.76 -1.69 -9.84
N LEU A 128 -18.43 -2.99 -9.79
CA LEU A 128 -18.70 -3.82 -8.61
C LEU A 128 -18.01 -3.26 -7.36
N HIS A 129 -16.76 -2.80 -7.47
CA HIS A 129 -16.08 -2.17 -6.35
C HIS A 129 -16.78 -0.86 -5.91
N SER A 130 -17.40 -0.13 -6.84
CA SER A 130 -18.10 1.12 -6.51
C SER A 130 -19.33 0.90 -5.62
N VAL A 131 -20.02 -0.23 -5.78
CA VAL A 131 -21.23 -0.57 -4.99
C VAL A 131 -20.94 -1.47 -3.77
N THR A 132 -19.73 -1.99 -3.62
CA THR A 132 -19.36 -2.90 -2.52
C THR A 132 -18.22 -2.44 -1.63
N THR A 133 -17.27 -1.63 -2.15
CA THR A 133 -16.02 -1.24 -1.45
C THR A 133 -15.27 -2.45 -0.84
N ASP A 134 -15.36 -3.60 -1.50
CA ASP A 134 -14.84 -4.89 -1.01
C ASP A 134 -14.01 -5.56 -2.11
N LEU A 135 -12.69 -5.56 -1.92
CA LEU A 135 -11.75 -6.12 -2.89
C LEU A 135 -11.82 -7.66 -2.94
N GLU A 136 -12.11 -8.33 -1.83
CA GLU A 136 -12.25 -9.79 -1.79
C GLU A 136 -13.47 -10.22 -2.60
N LYS A 137 -14.61 -9.55 -2.39
CA LYS A 137 -15.84 -9.80 -3.15
C LYS A 137 -15.64 -9.59 -4.64
N VAL A 138 -14.94 -8.51 -5.04
CA VAL A 138 -14.57 -8.27 -6.44
C VAL A 138 -13.74 -9.42 -6.99
N CYS A 139 -12.65 -9.80 -6.32
CA CYS A 139 -11.78 -10.88 -6.78
C CYS A 139 -12.50 -12.23 -6.87
N ARG A 140 -13.41 -12.52 -5.93
CA ARG A 140 -14.14 -13.79 -5.86
C ARG A 140 -15.25 -13.88 -6.90
N GLN A 141 -16.05 -12.83 -7.08
CA GLN A 141 -17.18 -12.85 -8.01
C GLN A 141 -16.73 -12.71 -9.48
N LEU A 142 -15.66 -11.96 -9.73
CA LEU A 142 -15.13 -11.68 -11.07
C LEU A 142 -13.87 -12.50 -11.38
N HIS A 143 -13.72 -13.67 -10.76
CA HIS A 143 -12.55 -14.52 -10.96
C HIS A 143 -12.39 -14.98 -12.42
N ASN A 144 -13.51 -15.21 -13.12
CA ASN A 144 -13.51 -15.55 -14.54
C ASN A 144 -13.69 -14.29 -15.38
N PRO A 145 -12.68 -13.85 -16.16
CA PRO A 145 -12.73 -12.62 -16.96
C PRO A 145 -13.74 -12.66 -18.12
N SER A 146 -14.27 -13.84 -18.46
CA SER A 146 -15.26 -14.01 -19.53
C SER A 146 -16.71 -14.01 -19.05
N VAL A 147 -16.94 -13.91 -17.73
CA VAL A 147 -18.29 -13.97 -17.15
C VAL A 147 -18.61 -12.63 -16.50
N SER A 148 -19.38 -11.81 -17.21
CA SER A 148 -19.87 -10.53 -16.70
C SER A 148 -21.01 -10.70 -15.70
N LEU A 149 -21.14 -9.70 -14.83
CA LEU A 149 -22.29 -9.55 -13.95
C LEU A 149 -23.51 -9.09 -14.75
N SER A 150 -24.68 -9.59 -14.39
CA SER A 150 -25.95 -9.16 -14.98
C SER A 150 -26.43 -7.80 -14.43
N ASP A 151 -26.15 -7.50 -13.16
CA ASP A 151 -26.42 -6.20 -12.54
C ASP A 151 -25.47 -5.97 -11.35
N ALA A 152 -24.87 -4.78 -11.30
CA ALA A 152 -23.99 -4.34 -10.21
C ALA A 152 -24.67 -3.18 -9.45
N SER A 153 -25.71 -3.51 -8.69
CA SER A 153 -26.52 -2.53 -7.95
C SER A 153 -26.16 -2.45 -6.46
N ILE A 154 -26.59 -1.36 -5.82
CA ILE A 154 -26.41 -1.16 -4.37
C ILE A 154 -27.23 -2.20 -3.61
N SER A 155 -26.58 -2.90 -2.69
CA SER A 155 -27.22 -3.90 -1.82
C SER A 155 -27.19 -3.48 -0.35
N LEU A 156 -28.18 -3.95 0.40
CA LEU A 156 -28.27 -3.73 1.85
C LEU A 156 -26.99 -4.23 2.56
N PHE A 157 -26.55 -3.50 3.58
CA PHE A 157 -25.34 -3.79 4.37
C PHE A 157 -24.03 -3.85 3.56
N SER A 158 -24.00 -3.28 2.35
CA SER A 158 -22.78 -3.10 1.56
C SER A 158 -22.42 -1.62 1.47
N ALA A 159 -21.16 -1.29 1.78
CA ALA A 159 -20.69 0.08 1.65
C ALA A 159 -20.48 0.43 0.18
N PHE A 160 -21.16 1.47 -0.31
CA PHE A 160 -20.98 1.97 -1.67
C PHE A 160 -20.26 3.32 -1.64
N LYS A 161 -19.57 3.65 -2.75
CA LYS A 161 -18.98 4.96 -2.96
C LYS A 161 -20.11 5.99 -3.14
N PRO A 162 -20.25 6.99 -2.24
CA PRO A 162 -21.30 7.98 -2.39
C PRO A 162 -21.10 8.81 -3.66
N MET A 163 -22.21 9.24 -4.26
CA MET A 163 -22.17 10.18 -5.39
C MET A 163 -21.57 11.51 -4.93
N LEU A 164 -20.64 12.05 -5.71
CA LEU A 164 -19.98 13.33 -5.45
C LEU A 164 -20.57 14.43 -6.34
N ALA A 165 -20.44 15.67 -5.91
CA ALA A 165 -20.79 16.84 -6.71
C ALA A 165 -19.54 17.46 -7.34
N SER A 166 -19.63 17.82 -8.61
CA SER A 166 -18.62 18.67 -9.26
C SER A 166 -18.83 20.13 -8.88
N ILE A 167 -17.75 20.90 -8.82
CA ILE A 167 -17.84 22.36 -8.69
C ILE A 167 -18.51 22.92 -9.96
N ALA A 168 -19.58 23.68 -9.78
CA ALA A 168 -20.36 24.27 -10.86
C ALA A 168 -20.17 25.79 -10.95
N SER A 169 -20.16 26.32 -12.18
CA SER A 169 -20.19 27.77 -12.41
C SER A 169 -21.63 28.25 -12.41
N VAL A 170 -21.96 29.22 -11.57
CA VAL A 170 -23.31 29.81 -11.48
C VAL A 170 -23.82 30.28 -12.83
N ARG A 171 -22.94 30.81 -13.69
CA ARG A 171 -23.32 31.30 -15.03
C ARG A 171 -23.74 30.19 -16.01
N GLN A 172 -23.41 28.93 -15.71
CA GLN A 172 -23.72 27.78 -16.57
C GLN A 172 -24.74 26.84 -15.93
N ILE A 173 -25.36 27.24 -14.81
CA ILE A 173 -26.16 26.34 -13.99
C ILE A 173 -27.42 25.85 -14.72
N GLU A 174 -28.13 26.72 -15.43
CA GLU A 174 -29.32 26.36 -16.23
C GLU A 174 -28.95 25.30 -17.27
N LYS A 175 -27.92 25.59 -18.07
CA LYS A 175 -27.36 24.65 -19.05
C LYS A 175 -26.92 23.32 -18.44
N GLN A 176 -26.28 23.34 -17.26
CA GLN A 176 -25.85 22.11 -16.57
C GLN A 176 -27.00 21.33 -15.95
N MET A 177 -28.12 22.01 -15.62
CA MET A 177 -29.35 21.41 -15.11
C MET A 177 -30.33 20.99 -16.22
N ASN A 178 -29.96 21.15 -17.50
CA ASN A 178 -30.83 20.94 -18.66
C ASN A 178 -32.15 21.74 -18.60
N ASN A 179 -32.09 22.97 -18.04
CA ASN A 179 -33.15 23.97 -18.09
C ASN A 179 -32.72 25.15 -18.96
#